data_AF-A0A7J5ZKH7-F1
#
_entry.id   AF-A0A7J5ZKH7-F1
#
_cell.length_a   1.000
_cell.length_b   1.000
_cell.length_c   1.000
_cell.angle_alpha   90.00
_cell.angle_beta   90.00
_cell.angle_gamma   90.00
#
_symmetry.space_group_name_H-M   'P 1'
#
loop_
_entity.id
_entity.type
_entity.pdbx_description
1 polymer ?
#
loop_
_entity_poly.entity_id
_entity_poly.type
_entity_poly.pdbx_seq_one_letter_code
_entity_poly.pdbx_strand_id
1 'polypeptide(L)'
;MFWSCPSLSSFWASVFRSLSAISGRILSPNPQTAIFGTVDTGLGFSSLHKNAVAYASLHARRLILLNWKGKNPPSYIHWIREVMLGNTRSRITVTADPSATQEHTLTSSAPRDLPLILQVFPEI
;
A
#
# COMPACT_ATOMS: atom_id res chain seq x y z
N MET A 1 19.09 2.67 -4.26
CA MET A 1 18.56 2.11 -2.99
C MET A 1 17.72 3.18 -2.29
N PHE A 2 16.41 2.99 -2.11
CA PHE A 2 15.51 4.00 -1.52
C PHE A 2 15.64 4.13 0.01
N TRP A 3 16.18 3.11 0.67
CA TRP A 3 16.31 3.07 2.13
C TRP A 3 17.49 3.89 2.66
N SER A 4 18.66 3.75 2.04
CA SER A 4 19.89 4.43 2.47
C SER A 4 19.95 5.92 2.12
N CYS A 5 18.85 6.50 1.64
CA CYS A 5 18.79 7.89 1.20
C CYS A 5 18.44 8.80 2.40
N PRO A 6 19.31 9.73 2.82
CA PRO A 6 19.07 10.57 3.99
C PRO A 6 17.81 11.44 3.86
N SER A 7 17.50 11.91 2.65
CA SER A 7 16.32 12.75 2.38
C SER A 7 15.00 12.01 2.57
N LEU A 8 15.00 10.67 2.53
CA LEU A 8 13.82 9.83 2.74
C LEU A 8 13.74 9.29 4.18
N SER A 9 14.75 9.51 5.02
CA SER A 9 14.80 8.98 6.38
C SER A 9 13.64 9.48 7.26
N SER A 10 13.35 10.78 7.20
CA SER A 10 12.23 11.42 7.94
C SER A 10 10.87 10.93 7.45
N PHE A 11 10.73 10.72 6.13
CA PHE A 11 9.55 10.13 5.52
C PHE A 11 9.30 8.71 6.04
N TRP A 12 10.31 7.84 5.95
CA TRP A 12 10.21 6.46 6.45
C TRP A 12 9.94 6.41 7.96
N ALA A 13 10.60 7.25 8.76
CA ALA A 13 10.33 7.32 10.19
C ALA A 13 8.85 7.63 10.50
N SER A 14 8.24 8.54 9.73
CA SER A 14 6.83 8.90 9.88
C SER A 14 5.89 7.78 9.44
N VAL A 15 6.23 7.07 8.36
CA VAL A 15 5.52 5.87 7.89
C VAL A 15 5.54 4.78 8.97
N PHE A 16 6.72 4.40 9.47
CA PHE A 16 6.85 3.36 10.49
C PHE A 16 6.18 3.73 11.81
N ARG A 17 6.20 5.01 12.21
CA ARG A 17 5.44 5.50 13.36
C ARG A 17 3.94 5.27 13.19
N SER A 18 3.41 5.54 12.00
CA SER A 18 1.99 5.32 11.70
C SER A 18 1.64 3.84 11.70
N LEU A 19 2.46 3.01 11.06
CA LEU A 19 2.27 1.55 11.04
C LEU A 19 2.33 0.95 12.45
N SER A 20 3.21 1.47 13.30
CA SER A 20 3.31 1.04 14.69
C SER A 20 2.06 1.41 15.48
N ALA A 21 1.52 2.62 15.27
CA ALA A 21 0.30 3.08 15.91
C ALA A 21 -0.92 2.23 15.51
N ILE A 22 -1.08 1.96 14.21
CA ILE A 22 -2.21 1.18 13.68
C ILE A 22 -2.15 -0.28 14.17
N SER A 23 -0.96 -0.85 14.22
CA SER A 23 -0.80 -2.26 14.57
C SER A 23 -0.68 -2.51 16.08
N GLY A 24 -0.67 -1.46 16.90
CA GLY A 24 -0.52 -1.53 18.35
C GLY A 24 0.83 -2.10 18.82
N ARG A 25 1.83 -2.21 17.92
CA ARG A 25 3.14 -2.81 18.18
C ARG A 25 4.23 -1.91 17.63
N ILE A 26 5.37 -1.88 18.30
CA ILE A 26 6.52 -1.11 17.82
C ILE A 26 7.12 -1.82 16.61
N LEU A 27 6.99 -1.21 15.44
CA LEU A 27 7.58 -1.69 14.19
C LEU A 27 8.93 -1.00 13.99
N SER A 28 10.03 -1.74 14.20
CA SER A 28 11.37 -1.20 13.99
C SER A 28 11.58 -0.87 12.50
N PRO A 29 12.06 0.35 12.17
CA PRO A 29 12.37 0.72 10.80
C PRO A 29 13.38 -0.27 10.21
N ASN A 30 12.96 -1.00 9.19
CA ASN A 30 13.83 -1.96 8.53
C ASN A 30 13.62 -1.93 7.01
N PRO A 31 14.69 -2.17 6.23
CA PRO A 31 14.62 -2.10 4.77
C PRO A 31 13.69 -3.17 4.19
N GLN A 32 13.57 -4.32 4.83
CA GLN A 32 12.78 -5.44 4.33
C GLN A 32 11.27 -5.11 4.34
N THR A 33 10.76 -4.59 5.43
CA THR A 33 9.39 -4.10 5.56
C THR A 33 9.16 -2.86 4.71
N ALA A 34 10.12 -1.94 4.63
CA ALA A 34 9.98 -0.75 3.79
C ALA A 34 9.89 -1.10 2.29
N ILE A 35 10.72 -2.04 1.84
CA ILE A 35 10.90 -2.37 0.42
C ILE A 35 9.96 -3.49 -0.04
N PHE A 36 9.69 -4.49 0.81
CA PHE A 36 8.86 -5.64 0.43
C PHE A 36 7.49 -5.62 1.09
N GLY A 37 7.28 -4.80 2.12
CA GLY A 37 6.04 -4.81 2.88
C GLY A 37 5.87 -6.04 3.75
N THR A 38 6.94 -6.82 3.93
CA THR A 38 6.92 -8.03 4.75
C THR A 38 7.23 -7.67 6.19
N VAL A 39 6.44 -8.21 7.11
CA VAL A 39 6.63 -8.04 8.54
C VAL A 39 7.12 -9.35 9.11
N ASP A 40 8.06 -9.28 10.07
CA ASP A 40 8.60 -10.47 10.73
C ASP A 40 7.47 -11.32 11.33
N THR A 41 7.50 -12.61 11.02
CA THR A 41 6.55 -13.59 11.52
C THR A 41 6.67 -13.80 13.03
N GLY A 42 7.84 -13.50 13.62
CA GLY A 42 8.09 -13.59 15.05
C GLY A 42 7.33 -12.57 15.91
N LEU A 43 6.80 -11.49 15.31
CA LEU A 43 6.13 -10.41 16.04
C LEU A 43 4.61 -10.66 16.26
N GLY A 44 4.08 -11.80 15.80
CA GLY A 44 2.69 -12.20 16.08
C GLY A 44 1.63 -11.30 15.44
N PHE A 45 1.94 -10.64 14.31
CA PHE A 45 0.95 -9.83 13.60
C PHE A 45 -0.17 -10.68 13.01
N SER A 46 -1.41 -10.21 13.16
CA SER A 46 -2.57 -10.75 12.45
C SER A 46 -2.41 -10.60 10.94
N SER A 47 -3.12 -11.42 10.16
CA SER A 47 -3.19 -11.30 8.70
C SER A 47 -3.62 -9.89 8.26
N LEU A 48 -4.58 -9.29 8.97
CA LEU A 48 -5.05 -7.92 8.72
C LEU A 48 -3.92 -6.88 8.83
N HIS A 49 -3.15 -6.92 9.93
CA HIS A 49 -2.05 -5.98 10.11
C HIS A 49 -0.94 -6.18 9.09
N LYS A 50 -0.62 -7.44 8.75
CA LYS A 50 0.36 -7.76 7.70
C LYS A 50 -0.07 -7.18 6.35
N ASN A 51 -1.35 -7.33 6.00
CA ASN A 51 -1.90 -6.78 4.77
C ASN A 51 -1.90 -5.25 4.77
N ALA A 52 -2.23 -4.61 5.90
CA ALA A 52 -2.18 -3.15 6.04
C ALA A 52 -0.75 -2.61 5.85
N VAL A 53 0.25 -3.26 6.47
CA VAL A 53 1.67 -2.88 6.28
C VAL A 53 2.12 -3.09 4.83
N ALA A 54 1.77 -4.22 4.22
CA ALA A 54 2.09 -4.49 2.82
C ALA A 54 1.46 -3.46 1.86
N TYR A 55 0.21 -3.11 2.10
CA TYR A 55 -0.52 -2.10 1.32
C TYR A 55 0.10 -0.69 1.48
N ALA A 56 0.34 -0.27 2.71
CA ALA A 56 0.86 1.06 3.01
C ALA A 56 2.31 1.25 2.51
N SER A 57 3.14 0.20 2.64
CA SER A 57 4.51 0.19 2.10
C SER A 57 4.57 0.15 0.57
N LEU A 58 3.60 -0.49 -0.10
CA LEU A 58 3.46 -0.44 -1.56
C LEU A 58 3.24 1.00 -2.04
N HIS A 59 2.32 1.73 -1.41
CA HIS A 59 2.06 3.13 -1.74
C HIS A 59 3.24 4.04 -1.47
N ALA A 60 3.94 3.84 -0.34
CA ALA A 60 5.17 4.57 -0.04
C ALA A 60 6.22 4.42 -1.15
N ARG A 61 6.48 3.18 -1.60
CA ARG A 61 7.41 2.89 -2.69
C ARG A 61 6.96 3.49 -4.01
N ARG A 62 5.69 3.33 -4.36
CA ARG A 62 5.13 3.89 -5.60
C ARG A 62 5.31 5.40 -5.62
N LEU A 63 5.03 6.08 -4.50
CA LEU A 63 5.15 7.51 -4.38
C LEU A 63 6.59 8.00 -4.51
N ILE A 64 7.55 7.29 -3.89
CA ILE A 64 8.99 7.55 -4.04
C ILE A 64 9.42 7.38 -5.50
N LEU A 65 8.98 6.32 -6.18
CA LEU A 65 9.31 6.06 -7.58
C LEU A 65 8.74 7.12 -8.52
N LEU A 66 7.51 7.57 -8.28
CA LEU A 66 6.87 8.62 -9.09
C LEU A 66 7.58 9.98 -8.95
N ASN A 67 8.08 10.28 -7.75
CA ASN A 67 8.75 11.55 -7.47
C ASN A 67 10.28 11.45 -7.54
N TRP A 68 10.85 10.33 -7.99
CA TRP A 68 12.28 10.08 -7.88
C TRP A 68 13.15 11.06 -8.69
N LYS A 69 12.60 11.63 -9.77
CA LYS A 69 13.25 12.66 -10.59
C LYS A 69 13.07 14.07 -10.03
N GLY A 70 12.20 14.26 -9.03
CA GLY A 70 11.96 15.54 -8.39
C GLY A 70 13.04 15.89 -7.38
N LYS A 71 13.34 17.19 -7.23
CA LYS A 71 14.29 17.67 -6.20
C LYS A 71 13.79 17.45 -4.77
N ASN A 72 12.47 17.34 -4.58
CA ASN A 72 11.85 17.27 -3.27
C ASN A 72 11.33 15.85 -2.99
N PRO A 73 11.63 15.27 -1.82
CA PRO A 73 11.07 13.99 -1.43
C PRO A 73 9.54 14.10 -1.26
N PRO A 74 8.81 12.99 -1.46
CA PRO A 74 7.37 12.98 -1.23
C PRO A 74 7.05 13.24 0.24
N SER A 75 5.97 14.01 0.49
CA SER A 75 5.55 14.31 1.86
C SER A 75 4.75 13.16 2.47
N TYR A 76 4.83 13.04 3.79
CA TYR A 76 4.03 12.10 4.58
C TYR A 76 2.52 12.28 4.37
N ILE A 77 2.05 13.53 4.26
CA ILE A 77 0.64 13.84 4.01
C ILE A 77 0.20 13.33 2.63
N HIS A 78 1.08 13.45 1.62
CA HIS A 78 0.81 12.89 0.30
C HIS A 78 0.66 11.36 0.38
N TRP A 79 1.55 10.69 1.12
CA TRP A 79 1.46 9.26 1.33
C TRP A 79 0.19 8.83 2.05
N ILE A 80 -0.23 9.50 3.14
CA ILE A 80 -1.50 9.18 3.81
C ILE A 80 -2.66 9.30 2.83
N ARG A 81 -2.71 10.39 2.05
CA ARG A 81 -3.77 10.59 1.06
C ARG A 81 -3.81 9.45 0.04
N GLU A 82 -2.67 9.03 -0.49
CA GLU A 82 -2.60 7.89 -1.42
C GLU A 82 -3.04 6.57 -0.79
N VAL A 83 -2.65 6.34 0.47
CA VAL A 83 -3.09 5.16 1.24
C VAL A 83 -4.61 5.21 1.42
N MET A 84 -5.17 6.32 1.91
CA MET A 84 -6.60 6.47 2.22
C MET A 84 -7.50 6.50 0.99
N LEU A 85 -7.07 7.21 -0.06
CA LEU A 85 -7.85 7.34 -1.29
C LEU A 85 -7.86 6.04 -2.08
N GLY A 86 -6.78 5.25 -2.00
CA GLY A 86 -6.67 3.84 -2.33
C GLY A 86 -7.15 3.32 -3.69
N ASN A 87 -7.85 4.12 -4.50
CA ASN A 87 -8.68 3.61 -5.57
C ASN A 87 -9.11 4.69 -6.59
N THR A 88 -8.25 4.92 -7.59
CA THR A 88 -8.68 5.03 -9.00
C THR A 88 -7.52 4.58 -9.88
N ARG A 89 -7.17 3.29 -9.83
CA ARG A 89 -6.46 2.70 -10.97
C ARG A 89 -7.53 2.32 -11.98
N SER A 90 -7.65 3.14 -13.02
CA SER A 90 -8.39 2.82 -14.24
C SER A 90 -8.03 1.39 -14.66
N ARG A 91 -9.02 0.51 -14.63
CA ARG A 91 -8.92 -0.85 -15.14
C ARG A 91 -8.47 -0.77 -16.59
N ILE A 92 -7.26 -1.21 -16.89
CA ILE A 92 -6.85 -1.48 -18.27
C ILE A 92 -7.67 -2.68 -18.73
N THR A 93 -8.82 -2.41 -19.34
CA THR A 93 -9.54 -3.42 -20.11
C THR A 93 -8.71 -3.66 -21.36
N VAL A 94 -7.97 -4.75 -21.38
CA VAL A 94 -7.42 -5.27 -22.64
C VAL A 94 -8.64 -5.69 -23.46
N THR A 95 -9.01 -4.87 -24.44
CA THR A 95 -9.92 -5.29 -25.50
C THR A 95 -9.15 -6.31 -26.33
N ALA A 96 -9.33 -7.59 -26.02
CA ALA A 96 -9.03 -8.65 -26.97
C ALA A 96 -9.93 -8.42 -28.18
N ASP A 97 -9.33 -8.34 -29.37
CA ASP A 97 -10.05 -8.22 -30.62
C ASP A 97 -11.08 -9.37 -30.76
N PRO A 98 -12.34 -9.08 -31.13
CA PRO A 98 -13.38 -10.07 -31.32
C PRO A 98 -13.21 -10.75 -32.68
N SER A 99 -12.30 -11.72 -32.78
CA SER A 99 -12.29 -12.69 -33.89
C SER A 99 -12.22 -14.16 -33.46
N ALA A 100 -12.36 -14.44 -32.17
CA ALA A 100 -12.48 -15.81 -31.66
C ALA A 100 -13.79 -16.01 -30.89
N THR A 101 -14.81 -16.38 -31.65
CA THR A 101 -16.07 -17.02 -31.31
C THR A 101 -16.04 -17.88 -30.03
N GLN A 102 -16.83 -17.49 -29.02
CA GLN A 102 -18.01 -18.20 -28.46
C GLN A 102 -18.15 -18.07 -26.93
N GLU A 103 -19.33 -17.59 -26.55
CA GLU A 103 -19.84 -17.33 -25.20
C GLU A 103 -20.09 -18.61 -24.39
N HIS A 104 -20.07 -18.53 -23.06
CA HIS A 104 -21.12 -19.06 -22.17
C HIS A 104 -21.00 -18.45 -20.75
N THR A 105 -21.81 -17.41 -20.53
CA THR A 105 -22.69 -17.13 -19.38
C THR A 105 -22.17 -17.18 -17.93
N LEU A 106 -21.90 -15.97 -17.40
CA LEU A 106 -22.29 -15.37 -16.11
C LEU A 106 -22.52 -16.29 -14.88
N THR A 107 -21.74 -16.05 -13.83
CA THR A 107 -22.28 -15.99 -12.46
C THR A 107 -21.81 -14.71 -11.79
N SER A 108 -22.80 -13.84 -11.60
CA SER A 108 -22.78 -12.65 -10.75
C SER A 108 -22.52 -13.06 -9.30
N SER A 109 -21.50 -12.48 -8.67
CA SER A 109 -21.50 -12.32 -7.21
C SER A 109 -20.87 -10.98 -6.85
N ALA A 110 -21.64 -10.20 -6.09
CA ALA A 110 -21.44 -8.80 -5.72
C ALA A 110 -20.03 -8.44 -5.20
N PRO A 111 -19.55 -7.20 -5.40
CA PRO A 111 -18.41 -6.69 -4.67
C PRO A 111 -18.86 -6.31 -3.25
N ARG A 112 -18.90 -7.28 -2.34
CA ARG A 112 -18.92 -7.01 -0.90
C ARG A 112 -17.53 -7.21 -0.35
N ASP A 113 -16.64 -6.30 -0.68
CA ASP A 113 -15.43 -6.09 0.10
C ASP A 113 -15.31 -4.59 0.34
N LEU A 114 -15.74 -4.15 1.53
CA LEU A 114 -15.32 -2.87 2.06
C LEU A 114 -13.80 -2.78 1.88
N PRO A 115 -13.26 -1.63 1.40
CA PRO A 115 -11.81 -1.48 1.30
C PRO A 115 -11.20 -1.83 2.65
N LEU A 116 -10.18 -2.70 2.65
CA LEU A 116 -9.41 -3.15 3.83
C LEU A 116 -9.06 -2.01 4.81
N ILE A 117 -9.01 -0.77 4.31
CA ILE A 117 -8.82 0.46 5.07
C ILE A 117 -9.97 0.82 6.00
N LEU A 118 -11.25 0.65 5.62
CA LEU A 118 -12.37 0.93 6.52
C LEU A 118 -12.49 -0.11 7.66
N GLN A 119 -11.82 -1.26 7.54
CA GLN A 119 -11.70 -2.23 8.63
C GLN A 119 -10.50 -1.96 9.55
N VAL A 120 -9.55 -1.11 9.13
CA VAL A 120 -8.32 -0.78 9.88
C VAL A 120 -8.32 0.65 10.40
N PHE A 121 -9.12 1.54 9.80
CA PHE A 121 -9.26 2.96 10.15
C PHE A 121 -10.76 3.32 10.34
N PRO A 122 -11.39 2.94 11.45
CA PRO A 122 -12.79 3.30 11.70
C PRO A 122 -12.98 4.74 12.23
N GLU A 123 -11.90 5.42 12.65
CA GLU A 123 -11.93 6.69 13.38
C GLU A 123 -10.92 7.72 12.79
N ILE A 124 -11.11 8.11 11.52
CA ILE A 124 -10.53 9.36 10.97
C ILE A 124 -11.65 10.15 10.30
#